data_AF-A0A388TLU1-F1
#
_entry.id   AF-A0A388TLU1-F1
#
_cell.length_a   1.000
_cell.length_b   1.000
_cell.length_c   1.000
_cell.angle_alpha   90.00
_cell.angle_beta   90.00
_cell.angle_gamma   90.00
#
_symmetry.space_group_name_H-M   'P 1'
#
loop_
_entity.id
_entity.type
_entity.pdbx_description
1 polymer ?
#
loop_
_entity_poly.entity_id
_entity_poly.type
_entity_poly.pdbx_seq_one_letter_code
_entity_poly.pdbx_strand_id
1 'polypeptide(L)'
;LADIDNYSGSYNGKGASSTVGFDPASSPVRLPVSNGKGGYRHEIVSNEIILGHELIHSFHNAQGTRLLGDMLYDPKIKGLEPEFKPKEELSTVGLGFENIYSENALRLEKGFNARVQY
;
A
#
# COMPACT_ATOMS: atom_id res chain seq x y z
N LEU A 1 5.32 3.00 28.43
CA LEU A 1 5.47 4.45 28.15
C LEU A 1 4.14 4.90 27.60
N ALA A 2 3.46 5.82 28.31
CA ALA A 2 2.16 6.33 27.89
C ALA A 2 2.39 7.58 27.05
N ASP A 3 1.94 7.58 25.80
CA ASP A 3 1.71 8.80 25.05
C ASP A 3 0.37 8.64 24.31
N ILE A 4 -0.53 9.58 24.53
CA ILE A 4 -1.78 9.68 23.79
C ILE A 4 -1.37 10.23 22.42
N ASP A 5 -1.02 9.34 21.50
CA ASP A 5 -0.72 9.71 20.12
C ASP A 5 -1.99 10.28 19.50
N ASN A 6 -1.99 11.60 19.29
CA ASN A 6 -3.06 12.31 18.65
C ASN A 6 -3.05 11.99 17.15
N TYR A 7 -3.53 10.80 16.78
CA TYR A 7 -3.67 10.31 15.39
C TYR A 7 -4.41 11.29 14.48
N SER A 8 -5.12 12.28 15.03
CA SER A 8 -5.85 13.30 14.25
C SER A 8 -4.99 14.01 13.22
N GLY A 9 -3.71 14.25 13.53
CA GLY A 9 -2.77 14.91 12.62
C GLY A 9 -2.60 14.19 11.28
N SER A 10 -2.72 12.85 11.29
CA SER A 10 -2.43 12.01 10.12
C SER A 10 -3.45 12.12 8.99
N TYR A 11 -4.66 12.64 9.25
CA TYR A 11 -5.76 12.71 8.27
C TYR A 11 -6.43 14.09 8.18
N ASN A 12 -5.84 15.13 8.78
CA ASN A 12 -6.39 16.50 8.80
C ASN A 12 -5.44 17.57 8.23
N GLY A 13 -4.42 17.16 7.48
CA GLY A 13 -3.43 18.05 6.85
C GLY A 13 -2.37 18.64 7.80
N LYS A 14 -2.36 18.28 9.09
CA LYS A 14 -1.34 18.78 10.04
C LYS A 14 -0.08 17.94 10.05
N GLY A 15 -0.19 16.68 9.67
CA GLY A 15 0.89 15.71 9.80
C GLY A 15 0.93 15.06 11.17
N ALA A 16 1.51 13.86 11.23
CA ALA A 16 1.81 13.12 12.43
C ALA A 16 3.11 12.34 12.27
N SER A 17 3.82 12.12 13.37
CA SER A 17 4.98 11.22 13.40
C SER A 17 4.54 9.78 13.12
N SER A 18 5.44 8.99 12.53
CA SER A 18 5.22 7.56 12.27
C SER A 18 6.40 6.74 12.78
N THR A 19 6.11 5.52 13.22
CA THR A 19 7.12 4.50 13.50
C THR A 19 6.93 3.37 12.48
N VAL A 20 8.00 3.04 11.75
CA VAL A 20 8.00 1.92 10.78
C VAL A 20 8.63 0.70 11.42
N GLY A 21 7.86 -0.38 11.52
CA GLY A 21 8.37 -1.70 11.84
C GLY A 21 8.70 -2.47 10.56
N PHE A 22 9.95 -2.89 10.38
CA PHE A 22 10.36 -3.64 9.20
C PHE A 22 11.39 -4.72 9.57
N ASP A 23 11.16 -5.95 9.10
CA ASP A 23 12.08 -7.07 9.26
C ASP A 23 12.57 -7.58 7.89
N PRO A 24 13.81 -7.26 7.48
CA PRO A 24 14.36 -7.72 6.21
C PRO A 24 14.66 -9.22 6.17
N ALA A 25 14.67 -9.92 7.31
CA ALA A 25 14.89 -11.36 7.39
C ALA A 25 13.57 -12.17 7.35
N SER A 26 12.43 -11.49 7.27
CA SER A 26 11.12 -12.13 7.21
C SER A 26 10.95 -13.02 5.96
N SER A 27 10.03 -13.99 6.06
CA SER A 27 9.75 -14.91 4.96
C SER A 27 9.30 -14.16 3.70
N PRO A 28 9.70 -14.61 2.50
CA PRO A 28 9.33 -13.94 1.25
C PRO A 28 7.81 -13.84 1.09
N VAL A 29 7.31 -12.61 0.91
CA VAL A 29 5.89 -12.35 0.67
C VAL A 29 5.58 -12.57 -0.81
N ARG A 30 4.41 -13.14 -1.11
CA ARG A 30 3.92 -13.32 -2.49
C ARG A 30 2.69 -12.46 -2.70
N LEU A 31 2.73 -11.58 -3.69
CA LEU A 31 1.65 -10.64 -3.98
C LEU A 31 1.01 -10.94 -5.35
N PRO A 32 -0.31 -10.78 -5.50
CA PRO A 32 -0.98 -10.89 -6.79
C PRO A 32 -0.63 -9.67 -7.66
N VAL A 33 0.01 -9.91 -8.80
CA VAL A 33 0.43 -8.89 -9.76
C VAL A 33 -0.19 -9.12 -11.14
N SER A 34 -0.31 -8.06 -11.93
CA SER A 34 -0.74 -8.17 -13.33
C SER A 34 0.21 -9.05 -14.12
N ASN A 35 -0.35 -9.89 -15.01
CA ASN A 35 0.43 -10.68 -15.96
C ASN A 35 0.50 -10.05 -17.36
N GLY A 36 -0.01 -8.82 -17.53
CA GLY A 36 -0.03 -8.08 -18.81
C GLY A 36 -1.03 -8.62 -19.86
N LYS A 37 -1.77 -9.70 -19.56
CA LYS A 37 -2.71 -10.37 -20.48
C LYS A 37 -4.15 -10.39 -19.94
N GLY A 38 -4.48 -9.42 -19.08
CA GLY A 38 -5.81 -9.34 -18.43
C GLY A 38 -6.02 -10.36 -17.30
N GLY A 39 -4.95 -11.00 -16.82
CA GLY A 39 -4.99 -11.88 -15.65
C GLY A 39 -3.96 -11.47 -14.60
N TYR A 40 -3.77 -12.33 -13.61
CA TYR A 40 -2.78 -12.14 -12.54
C TYR A 40 -1.85 -13.35 -12.40
N ARG A 41 -0.76 -13.15 -11.67
CA ARG A 41 0.12 -14.20 -11.14
C ARG A 41 0.63 -13.78 -9.76
N HIS A 42 1.17 -14.72 -8.99
CA HIS A 42 1.86 -14.38 -7.74
C HIS A 42 3.35 -14.13 -8.01
N GLU A 43 3.87 -13.05 -7.46
CA GLU A 43 5.28 -12.66 -7.54
C GLU A 43 5.86 -12.51 -6.13
N ILE A 44 7.07 -13.03 -5.93
CA ILE A 44 7.81 -12.78 -4.68
C ILE A 44 8.24 -11.32 -4.70
N VAL A 45 7.86 -10.58 -3.67
CA VAL A 45 8.19 -9.17 -3.53
C VAL A 45 9.54 -8.99 -2.84
N SER A 46 10.30 -7.98 -3.26
CA SER A 46 11.58 -7.64 -2.65
C SER A 46 11.39 -6.79 -1.40
N ASN A 47 12.37 -6.85 -0.49
CA ASN A 47 12.37 -6.12 0.78
C ASN A 47 12.21 -4.60 0.60
N GLU A 48 12.76 -4.05 -0.48
CA GLU A 48 12.67 -2.62 -0.79
C GLU A 48 11.25 -2.19 -1.13
N ILE A 49 10.45 -3.06 -1.78
CA ILE A 49 9.04 -2.77 -2.05
C ILE A 49 8.22 -2.83 -0.75
N ILE A 50 8.50 -3.81 0.12
CA ILE A 50 7.82 -3.92 1.43
C ILE A 50 8.15 -2.69 2.29
N LEU A 51 9.43 -2.32 2.41
CA LEU A 51 9.80 -1.11 3.16
C LEU A 51 9.22 0.15 2.50
N GLY A 52 9.22 0.21 1.17
CA GLY A 52 8.63 1.33 0.42
C GLY A 52 7.14 1.51 0.74
N HIS A 53 6.38 0.42 0.86
CA HIS A 53 4.98 0.43 1.27
C HIS A 53 4.78 1.12 2.63
N GLU A 54 5.55 0.73 3.65
CA GLU A 54 5.47 1.33 4.99
C GLU A 54 5.92 2.80 5.01
N LEU A 55 6.89 3.16 4.17
CA LEU A 55 7.35 4.53 4.02
C LEU A 55 6.30 5.43 3.35
N ILE A 56 5.51 4.90 2.42
CA ILE A 56 4.39 5.64 1.80
C ILE A 56 3.31 5.93 2.85
N HIS A 57 2.96 4.98 3.72
CA HIS A 57 2.07 5.27 4.86
C HIS A 57 2.63 6.35 5.77
N SER A 58 3.92 6.28 6.09
CA SER A 58 4.59 7.29 6.90
C SER A 58 4.57 8.67 6.22
N PHE A 59 4.68 8.70 4.89
CA PHE A 59 4.59 9.92 4.10
C PHE A 59 3.17 10.52 4.14
N HIS A 60 2.12 9.71 3.94
CA HIS A 60 0.73 10.18 4.09
C HIS A 60 0.46 10.71 5.50
N ASN A 61 0.93 10.00 6.53
CA ASN A 61 0.82 10.44 7.91
C ASN A 61 1.54 11.78 8.13
N ALA A 62 2.76 11.95 7.62
CA ALA A 62 3.54 13.19 7.75
C ALA A 62 2.89 14.37 7.02
N GLN A 63 2.17 14.11 5.92
CA GLN A 63 1.40 15.12 5.18
C GLN A 63 0.01 15.37 5.76
N GLY A 64 -0.47 14.50 6.66
CA GLY A 64 -1.83 14.57 7.16
C GLY A 64 -2.88 14.17 6.12
N THR A 65 -2.52 13.34 5.13
CA THR A 65 -3.36 12.96 3.99
C THR A 65 -3.85 11.51 4.06
N ARG A 66 -3.64 10.82 5.19
CA ARG A 66 -4.10 9.45 5.41
C ARG A 66 -5.60 9.33 5.17
N LEU A 67 -6.01 8.31 4.41
CA LEU A 67 -7.42 8.07 4.13
C LEU A 67 -8.07 7.24 5.24
N LEU A 68 -9.26 7.66 5.67
CA LEU A 68 -10.03 6.95 6.70
C LEU A 68 -11.14 6.08 6.11
N GLY A 69 -11.44 5.00 6.82
CA GLY A 69 -12.51 4.06 6.53
C GLY A 69 -12.12 3.01 5.48
N ASP A 70 -13.06 2.09 5.27
CA ASP A 70 -12.87 0.96 4.37
C ASP A 70 -13.57 1.18 3.04
N MET A 71 -13.15 0.42 2.04
CA MET A 71 -13.73 0.39 0.71
C MET A 71 -13.76 -1.05 0.21
N LEU A 72 -14.85 -1.42 -0.46
CA LEU A 72 -14.90 -2.64 -1.27
C LEU A 72 -14.15 -2.36 -2.57
N TYR A 73 -12.99 -2.97 -2.73
CA TYR A 73 -12.19 -2.91 -3.94
C TYR A 73 -12.49 -4.12 -4.83
N ASP A 74 -12.82 -3.88 -6.09
CA ASP A 74 -13.00 -4.91 -7.11
C ASP A 74 -11.94 -4.74 -8.20
N PRO A 75 -10.97 -5.67 -8.32
CA PRO A 75 -9.88 -5.56 -9.28
C PRO A 75 -10.32 -5.75 -10.73
N LYS A 76 -11.54 -6.24 -10.98
CA LYS A 76 -12.06 -6.58 -12.32
C LYS A 76 -11.15 -7.54 -13.10
N ILE A 77 -10.46 -8.44 -12.40
CA ILE A 77 -9.61 -9.49 -12.97
C ILE A 77 -10.23 -10.85 -12.70
N LYS A 78 -10.36 -11.67 -13.75
CA LYS A 78 -10.93 -13.03 -13.62
C LYS A 78 -10.13 -13.86 -12.62
N GLY A 79 -10.84 -14.44 -11.64
CA GLY A 79 -10.26 -15.29 -10.59
C GLY A 79 -9.84 -14.54 -9.33
N LEU A 80 -10.02 -13.22 -9.28
CA LEU A 80 -9.94 -12.42 -8.07
C LEU A 80 -11.34 -11.95 -7.67
N GLU A 81 -11.66 -12.09 -6.38
CA GLU A 81 -12.92 -11.64 -5.81
C GLU A 81 -12.78 -10.23 -5.21
N PRO A 82 -13.84 -9.41 -5.16
CA PRO A 82 -13.82 -8.15 -4.44
C PRO A 82 -13.48 -8.32 -2.95
N GLU A 83 -12.77 -7.35 -2.37
CA GLU A 83 -12.35 -7.39 -0.97
C GLU A 83 -12.57 -6.05 -0.24
N PHE A 84 -12.90 -6.12 1.04
CA PHE A 84 -12.92 -4.94 1.91
C PHE A 84 -11.53 -4.67 2.45
N LYS A 85 -11.01 -3.48 2.18
CA LYS A 85 -9.71 -3.01 2.68
C LYS A 85 -9.80 -1.55 3.13
N PRO A 86 -8.91 -1.12 4.05
CA PRO A 86 -8.77 0.28 4.37
C PRO A 86 -8.42 1.07 3.10
N LYS A 87 -9.06 2.23 2.92
CA LYS A 87 -8.74 3.13 1.78
C LYS A 87 -7.27 3.52 1.75
N GLU A 88 -6.66 3.65 2.93
CA GLU A 88 -5.25 3.94 3.08
C GLU A 88 -4.36 2.87 2.45
N GLU A 89 -4.64 1.58 2.69
CA GLU A 89 -3.92 0.46 2.09
C GLU A 89 -4.05 0.45 0.57
N LEU A 90 -5.28 0.64 0.07
CA LEU A 90 -5.56 0.69 -1.36
C LEU A 90 -4.85 1.88 -2.03
N SER A 91 -4.86 3.06 -1.40
CA SER A 91 -4.15 4.25 -1.89
C SER A 91 -2.64 4.06 -1.87
N THR A 92 -2.09 3.48 -0.81
CA THR A 92 -0.66 3.16 -0.70
C THR A 92 -0.22 2.19 -1.78
N VAL A 93 -1.02 1.16 -2.09
CA VAL A 93 -0.70 0.27 -3.21
C VAL A 93 -0.85 0.98 -4.57
N GLY A 94 -1.79 1.92 -4.69
CA GLY A 94 -2.20 2.53 -5.95
C GLY A 94 -3.33 1.77 -6.64
N LEU A 95 -4.29 1.25 -5.86
CA LEU A 95 -5.47 0.52 -6.31
C LEU A 95 -6.72 1.39 -6.18
N GLY A 96 -7.26 1.87 -7.30
CA GLY A 96 -8.48 2.70 -7.31
C GLY A 96 -8.26 4.15 -6.87
N PHE A 97 -7.02 4.56 -6.64
CA PHE A 97 -6.63 5.94 -6.32
C PHE A 97 -5.48 6.38 -7.24
N GLU A 98 -5.54 7.62 -7.71
CA GLU A 98 -4.42 8.23 -8.41
C GLU A 98 -3.44 8.79 -7.39
N ASN A 99 -2.33 8.08 -7.16
CA ASN A 99 -1.26 8.50 -6.25
C ASN A 99 0.09 8.38 -6.95
N ILE A 100 0.79 9.52 -7.06
CA ILE A 100 2.11 9.64 -7.69
C ILE A 100 3.15 8.82 -6.90
N TYR A 101 2.98 8.74 -5.58
CA TYR A 101 3.84 7.99 -4.68
C TYR A 101 3.07 6.79 -4.12
N SER A 102 3.09 5.68 -4.87
CA SER A 102 2.42 4.41 -4.51
C SER A 102 3.37 3.23 -4.65
N GLU A 103 3.03 2.10 -4.02
CA GLU A 103 3.75 0.83 -4.18
C GLU A 103 3.82 0.47 -5.67
N ASN A 104 2.72 0.61 -6.43
CA ASN A 104 2.72 0.33 -7.85
C ASN A 104 3.64 1.26 -8.64
N ALA A 105 3.73 2.55 -8.30
CA ALA A 105 4.71 3.44 -8.91
C ALA A 105 6.15 2.97 -8.64
N LEU A 106 6.46 2.61 -7.39
CA LEU A 106 7.77 2.09 -6.99
C LEU A 106 8.09 0.75 -7.68
N ARG A 107 7.11 -0.17 -7.77
CA ARG A 107 7.25 -1.46 -8.47
C ARG A 107 7.62 -1.23 -9.94
N LEU A 108 6.89 -0.35 -10.62
CA LEU A 108 7.15 -0.05 -12.03
C LEU A 108 8.52 0.62 -12.24
N GLU A 109 8.93 1.53 -11.36
CA GLU A 109 10.28 2.14 -11.39
C GLU A 109 11.38 1.06 -11.29
N LYS A 110 11.15 0.03 -10.48
CA LYS A 110 12.08 -1.08 -10.28
C LYS A 110 11.93 -2.23 -11.30
N GLY A 111 11.04 -2.09 -12.28
CA GLY A 111 10.80 -3.10 -13.31
C GLY A 111 9.96 -4.31 -12.87
N PHE A 112 9.26 -4.22 -11.75
CA PHE A 112 8.28 -5.22 -11.30
C PHE A 112 6.90 -4.97 -11.91
N ASN A 113 6.04 -5.98 -11.87
CA ASN A 113 4.65 -5.84 -12.30
C ASN A 113 3.81 -5.18 -11.21
N ALA A 114 2.83 -4.36 -11.59
CA ALA A 114 1.91 -3.75 -10.65
C ALA A 114 1.11 -4.81 -9.88
N ARG A 115 1.00 -4.63 -8.56
CA ARG A 115 0.06 -5.35 -7.68
C ARG A 115 -1.37 -4.99 -8.10
N VAL A 116 -2.24 -5.98 -8.07
CA VAL A 116 -3.63 -5.85 -8.55
C VAL A 116 -4.68 -6.10 -7.48
N GLN A 117 -4.28 -6.54 -6.29
CA GLN A 117 -5.15 -6.78 -5.13
C GLN A 117 -4.32 -6.72 -3.85
N TYR A 118 -4.94 -6.45 -2.70
CA TYR A 118 -4.27 -6.40 -1.40
C TYR A 118 -4.20 -7.76 -0.69
#